data_AF-X1Q571-F1
#
_entry.id   AF-X1Q571-F1
#
_cell.length_a   1.000
_cell.length_b   1.000
_cell.length_c   1.000
_cell.angle_alpha   90.00
_cell.angle_beta   90.00
_cell.angle_gamma   90.00
#
_symmetry.space_group_name_H-M   'P 1'
#
loop_
_entity.id
_entity.type
_entity.pdbx_description
1 polymer ?
#
loop_
_entity_poly.entity_id
_entity_poly.type
_entity_poly.pdbx_seq_one_letter_code
_entity_poly.pdbx_strand_id
1 'polypeptide(L)' 'MFKVEKGTTTERYCPNGHQPLPDVLPEDDPKVKFCHICGTTIQERQVTYDIAYCANCNNRVYPYWNYCPYCGQAREE' A
#
# COMPACT_ATOMS: atom_id res chain seq x y z
N MET A 1 22.32 -1.87 -1.81
CA MET A 1 21.45 -2.69 -0.93
C MET A 1 20.17 -1.96 -0.48
N PHE A 2 19.01 -2.65 -0.42
CA PHE A 2 17.76 -2.12 0.17
C PHE A 2 17.50 -2.77 1.52
N LYS A 3 17.13 -1.97 2.53
CA LYS A 3 16.71 -2.43 3.85
C LYS A 3 15.22 -2.72 3.82
N VAL A 4 14.82 -3.94 4.14
CA VAL A 4 13.40 -4.34 4.17
C VAL A 4 12.95 -4.41 5.62
N GLU A 5 11.84 -3.73 5.92
CA GLU A 5 11.22 -3.71 7.24
C GLU A 5 9.73 -4.02 7.11
N LYS A 6 9.15 -4.63 8.14
CA LYS A 6 7.71 -4.88 8.17
C LYS A 6 6.97 -3.62 8.57
N GLY A 7 6.17 -3.09 7.66
CA GLY A 7 5.26 -1.99 7.94
C GLY A 7 3.82 -2.49 8.07
N THR A 8 3.09 -1.94 9.02
CA THR A 8 1.65 -2.18 9.17
C THR A 8 0.89 -0.99 8.60
N THR A 9 -0.09 -1.24 7.74
CA THR A 9 -1.03 -0.22 7.25
C THR A 9 -2.46 -0.71 7.35
N THR A 10 -3.41 0.22 7.37
CA THR A 10 -4.84 -0.09 7.34
C THR A 10 -5.27 -0.19 5.88
N GLU A 11 -5.71 -1.38 5.47
CA GLU A 11 -6.27 -1.62 4.16
C GLU A 11 -7.79 -1.73 4.26
N ARG A 12 -8.48 -1.06 3.34
CA ARG A 12 -9.93 -1.15 3.18
C ARG A 12 -10.25 -2.22 2.14
N TYR A 13 -11.19 -3.11 2.44
CA TYR A 13 -11.54 -4.21 1.53
C TYR A 13 -13.03 -4.55 1.58
N CYS A 14 -13.56 -5.07 0.48
CA CYS A 14 -14.87 -5.69 0.47
C CYS A 14 -14.74 -7.17 0.84
N PRO A 15 -15.52 -7.71 1.79
CA PRO A 15 -15.46 -9.12 2.17
C PRO A 15 -15.89 -10.06 1.02
N ASN A 16 -16.62 -9.56 0.03
CA ASN A 16 -17.01 -10.32 -1.17
C ASN A 16 -15.93 -10.30 -2.27
N GLY A 17 -14.76 -9.70 -2.02
CA GLY A 17 -13.62 -9.71 -2.95
C GLY A 17 -13.66 -8.64 -4.05
N HIS A 18 -14.63 -7.74 -4.04
CA HIS A 18 -14.68 -6.59 -4.95
C HIS A 18 -13.66 -5.52 -4.57
N GLN A 19 -13.05 -4.88 -5.58
CA GLN A 19 -12.13 -3.77 -5.34
C GLN A 19 -12.92 -2.53 -4.87
N PRO A 20 -12.61 -1.95 -3.70
CA PRO A 20 -13.24 -0.71 -3.24
C PRO A 20 -12.80 0.49 -4.08
N LEU A 21 -13.57 1.59 -4.00
CA LEU A 21 -13.20 2.84 -4.65
C LEU A 21 -11.90 3.40 -4.04
N PRO A 22 -11.03 4.02 -4.84
CA PRO A 22 -9.81 4.64 -4.33
C PRO A 22 -10.12 5.80 -3.37
N ASP A 23 -9.26 6.01 -2.37
CA ASP A 23 -9.38 7.03 -1.30
C ASP A 23 -9.26 8.49 -1.77
N VAL A 24 -9.53 8.77 -3.06
CA VAL A 24 -9.68 10.14 -3.59
C VAL A 24 -11.02 10.78 -3.21
N LEU A 25 -11.96 9.98 -2.69
CA LEU A 25 -13.25 10.47 -2.20
C LEU A 25 -13.15 10.86 -0.72
N PRO A 26 -13.92 11.87 -0.27
CA PRO A 26 -13.99 12.25 1.14
C PRO A 26 -14.39 11.06 2.01
N GLU A 27 -13.77 10.90 3.18
CA GLU A 27 -14.04 9.76 4.09
C GLU A 27 -15.51 9.68 4.56
N ASP A 28 -16.20 10.82 4.56
CA ASP A 28 -17.62 10.92 4.90
C ASP A 28 -18.58 10.54 3.76
N ASP A 29 -18.07 10.30 2.54
CA ASP A 29 -18.91 9.90 1.43
C ASP A 29 -19.44 8.46 1.64
N PRO A 30 -20.77 8.23 1.57
CA PRO A 30 -21.33 6.89 1.75
C PRO A 30 -20.79 5.88 0.72
N LYS A 31 -20.33 6.34 -0.46
CA LYS A 31 -19.71 5.48 -1.48
C LYS A 31 -18.35 4.91 -1.05
N VAL A 32 -17.76 5.49 -0.01
CA VAL A 32 -16.50 5.05 0.60
C VAL A 32 -16.77 4.03 1.73
N LYS A 33 -17.95 4.08 2.35
CA LYS A 33 -18.38 3.15 3.41
C LYS A 33 -18.97 1.85 2.86
N PHE A 34 -19.56 1.87 1.66
CA PHE A 34 -20.20 0.71 1.05
C PHE A 34 -19.57 0.35 -0.29
N CYS A 35 -19.47 -0.95 -0.58
CA CYS A 35 -19.03 -1.44 -1.88
C CYS A 35 -20.00 -0.99 -2.97
N HIS A 36 -19.50 -0.24 -3.95
CA HIS A 36 -20.32 0.25 -5.06
C HIS A 36 -20.83 -0.87 -6.00
N ILE A 37 -20.34 -2.10 -5.87
CA ILE A 37 -20.75 -3.26 -6.67
C ILE A 37 -21.84 -4.08 -5.96
N CYS A 38 -21.63 -4.44 -4.69
CA CYS A 38 -22.53 -5.35 -3.97
C CYS A 38 -23.26 -4.72 -2.79
N GLY A 39 -23.03 -3.45 -2.47
CA GLY A 39 -23.68 -2.71 -1.39
C GLY A 39 -23.24 -3.11 0.03
N THR A 40 -22.38 -4.10 0.18
CA THR A 40 -21.85 -4.54 1.48
C THR A 40 -20.92 -3.48 2.08
N THR A 41 -20.94 -3.33 3.40
CA THR A 41 -20.02 -2.43 4.13
C THR A 41 -18.57 -2.81 3.87
N ILE A 42 -17.75 -1.81 3.55
CA ILE A 42 -16.29 -1.94 3.44
C ILE A 42 -15.73 -2.13 4.85
N GLN A 43 -14.84 -3.12 5.00
CA GLN A 43 -14.16 -3.39 6.25
C GLN A 43 -12.72 -2.91 6.20
N GLU A 44 -12.14 -2.71 7.37
CA GLU A 44 -10.75 -2.32 7.55
C GLU A 44 -9.99 -3.45 8.20
N ARG A 45 -8.77 -3.70 7.75
CA ARG A 45 -7.86 -4.64 8.39
C ARG A 45 -6.47 -4.06 8.44
N GLN A 46 -5.72 -4.42 9.48
CA GLN A 46 -4.29 -4.18 9.50
C GLN A 46 -3.60 -5.22 8.62
N VAL A 47 -2.91 -4.75 7.58
CA VAL A 47 -2.06 -5.59 6.75
C VAL A 47 -0.61 -5.23 6.99
N THR A 48 0.22 -6.26 7.14
CA THR A 48 1.66 -6.12 7.25
C THR A 48 2.29 -6.45 5.90
N TYR A 49 3.12 -5.55 5.38
CA TYR A 49 3.83 -5.74 4.12
C TYR A 49 5.28 -5.29 4.25
N ASP A 50 6.11 -5.82 3.36
CA ASP A 50 7.53 -5.49 3.29
C ASP A 50 7.71 -4.09 2.68
N ILE A 51 8.18 -3.16 3.51
CA ILE A 51 8.59 -1.82 3.08
C ILE A 51 10.09 -1.84 2.86
N ALA A 52 10.53 -1.48 1.65
CA ALA A 52 11.95 -1.33 1.36
C ALA A 52 12.39 0.13 1.45
N TYR A 53 13.57 0.36 2.00
CA TYR A 53 14.27 1.64 2.03
C TYR A 53 15.62 1.50 1.36
N CYS A 54 16.02 2.51 0.60
CA CYS A 54 17.37 2.56 0.06
C CYS A 54 18.38 2.67 1.21
N ALA A 55 19.34 1.74 1.33
CA ALA A 55 20.32 1.80 2.42
C ALA A 55 21.24 3.04 2.35
N ASN A 56 21.38 3.64 1.16
CA ASN A 56 22.23 4.80 0.90
C ASN A 56 21.52 6.11 1.26
N CYS A 57 20.35 6.38 0.66
CA CYS A 57 19.65 7.66 0.84
C CYS A 57 18.42 7.59 1.76
N ASN A 58 18.11 6.41 2.30
CA ASN A 58 16.98 6.14 3.19
C ASN A 58 15.58 6.48 2.64
N ASN A 59 15.46 6.72 1.34
CA ASN A 59 14.16 6.93 0.69
C ASN A 59 13.41 5.60 0.57
N ARG A 60 12.09 5.67 0.70
CA ARG A 60 11.21 4.52 0.47
C ARG A 60 11.28 4.10 -1.00
N VAL A 61 11.52 2.83 -1.22
CA VAL A 61 11.62 2.21 -2.55
C VAL A 61 10.73 0.97 -2.59
N TYR A 62 10.35 0.52 -3.78
CA TYR A 62 9.70 -0.78 -3.88
C TYR A 62 10.75 -1.89 -3.79
N PRO A 63 10.47 -2.98 -3.04
CA PRO A 63 11.43 -4.06 -2.86
C PRO A 63 11.82 -4.76 -4.16
N TYR A 64 10.96 -4.72 -5.18
CA TYR A 64 11.20 -5.33 -6.49
C TYR A 64 11.93 -4.41 -7.48
N TRP A 65 12.25 -3.17 -7.12
CA TRP A 65 12.99 -2.26 -8.00
C TRP A 65 14.46 -2.68 -8.11
N ASN A 66 15.03 -2.55 -9.32
CA ASN A 66 16.43 -2.88 -9.59
C ASN A 66 17.42 -1.81 -9.14
N TYR A 67 16.95 -0.57 -8.94
CA TYR A 67 17.77 0.55 -8.47
C TYR A 67 16.91 1.58 -7.75
N CYS A 68 17.55 2.42 -6.93
CA CYS A 68 16.89 3.53 -6.26
C CYS A 68 16.73 4.70 -7.25
N PRO A 69 15.50 5.16 -7.58
CA PRO A 69 15.32 6.29 -8.50
C PRO A 69 15.77 7.63 -7.91
N TYR A 70 16.00 7.70 -6.60
CA TYR A 70 16.37 8.92 -5.90
C TYR A 70 17.89 9.16 -5.85
N CYS A 71 18.69 8.08 -5.83
CA CYS A 71 20.15 8.19 -5.72
C CYS A 71 20.92 7.31 -6.71
N GLY A 72 20.24 6.54 -7.56
CA GLY A 72 20.86 5.69 -8.57
C GLY A 72 21.50 4.41 -8.02
N GLN A 73 21.49 4.18 -6.71
CA GLN A 73 22.06 2.98 -6.11
C GLN A 73 21.37 1.72 -6.65
N ALA A 74 22.14 0.81 -7.25
CA ALA A 74 21.65 -0.49 -7.69
C ALA A 74 21.25 -1.37 -6.49
N ARG A 75 20.28 -2.25 -6.73
CA ARG A 75 19.98 -3.38 -5.85
C ARG A 75 21.05 -4.44 -6.12
N GLU A 76 22.07 -4.47 -5.29
CA GLU A 76 23.03 -5.58 -5.26
C GLU A 76 22.27 -6.85 -4.87
N GLU A 77 22.49 -7.91 -5.65
CA GLU A 77 21.86 -9.24 -5.57
C GLU A 77 22.37 -10.09 -4.40
#